data_AF-A0A971KNB2-F1
#
_entry.id   AF-A0A971KNB2-F1
#
_cell.length_a   1.000
_cell.length_b   1.000
_cell.length_c   1.000
_cell.angle_alpha   90.00
_cell.angle_beta   90.00
_cell.angle_gamma   90.00
#
_symmetry.space_group_name_H-M   'P 1'
#
loop_
_entity.id
_entity.type
_entity.pdbx_description
1 polymer ?
#
loop_
_entity_poly.entity_id
_entity_poly.type
_entity_poly.pdbx_seq_one_letter_code
_entity_poly.pdbx_strand_id
1 'polypeptide(L)'
;MKSAFDLALELEVDGKEYYLQQAEAIDDLQLKQLFTMLAEDEEKHYQIIKSMRDRGEYQDLDVDSEAVAAARKIFASRVKSGEIFRVETNYLEAYQHAVNLEKESFQLYSTLAEEATSDGERQLFLKLAKEEDGHRIILENLMEVIGRPETWVESAEFYHLEEY
;
A
#
# COMPACT_ATOMS: atom_id res chain seq x y z
N MET A 1 -16.27 -18.03 13.99
CA MET A 1 -16.48 -16.96 13.00
C MET A 1 -15.34 -15.98 13.23
N LYS A 2 -14.51 -15.70 12.23
CA LYS A 2 -13.41 -14.71 12.38
C LYS A 2 -14.05 -13.33 12.60
N SER A 3 -13.50 -12.53 13.50
CA SER A 3 -13.95 -11.13 13.67
C SER A 3 -13.38 -10.25 12.55
N ALA A 4 -13.93 -9.05 12.37
CA ALA A 4 -13.38 -8.07 11.43
C ALA A 4 -11.92 -7.68 11.77
N PHE A 5 -11.59 -7.59 13.07
CA PHE A 5 -10.22 -7.38 13.52
C PHE A 5 -9.30 -8.56 13.20
N ASP A 6 -9.76 -9.81 13.30
CA ASP A 6 -8.93 -10.96 12.94
C ASP A 6 -8.67 -11.02 11.43
N LEU A 7 -9.64 -10.62 10.62
CA LEU A 7 -9.46 -10.49 9.18
C LEU A 7 -8.48 -9.37 8.82
N ALA A 8 -8.61 -8.20 9.46
CA ALA A 8 -7.68 -7.09 9.27
C ALA A 8 -6.23 -7.53 9.57
N LEU A 9 -6.00 -8.16 10.73
CA LEU A 9 -4.67 -8.66 11.09
C LEU A 9 -4.09 -9.68 10.13
N GLU A 10 -4.92 -10.47 9.44
CA GLU A 10 -4.47 -11.43 8.43
C GLU A 10 -4.09 -10.71 7.13
N LEU A 11 -4.91 -9.76 6.69
CA LEU A 11 -4.59 -8.92 5.53
C LEU A 11 -3.27 -8.16 5.72
N GLU A 12 -3.04 -7.58 6.90
CA GLU A 12 -1.80 -6.88 7.22
C GLU A 12 -0.56 -7.79 7.18
N VAL A 13 -0.71 -9.02 7.67
CA VAL A 13 0.38 -10.02 7.62
C VAL A 13 0.65 -10.44 6.18
N ASP A 14 -0.40 -10.72 5.41
CA ASP A 14 -0.28 -11.15 4.02
C ASP A 14 0.34 -10.04 3.15
N GLY A 15 -0.08 -8.78 3.32
CA GLY A 15 0.49 -7.61 2.66
C GLY A 15 1.97 -7.42 2.99
N LYS A 16 2.32 -7.45 4.28
CA LYS A 16 3.71 -7.36 4.74
C LYS A 16 4.59 -8.47 4.16
N GLU A 17 4.14 -9.72 4.21
CA GLU A 17 4.90 -10.86 3.68
C GLU A 17 5.13 -10.73 2.18
N TYR A 18 4.09 -10.32 1.44
CA TYR A 18 4.21 -10.02 0.01
C TYR A 18 5.28 -8.96 -0.26
N TYR A 19 5.23 -7.83 0.45
CA TYR A 19 6.17 -6.74 0.24
C TYR A 19 7.62 -7.11 0.57
N LEU A 20 7.85 -7.89 1.63
CA LEU A 20 9.18 -8.41 1.94
C LEU A 20 9.70 -9.36 0.85
N GLN A 21 8.85 -10.23 0.31
CA GLN A 21 9.21 -11.11 -0.80
C GLN A 21 9.58 -10.31 -2.06
N GLN A 22 8.83 -9.25 -2.39
CA GLN A 22 9.16 -8.37 -3.52
C GLN A 22 10.47 -7.62 -3.28
N ALA A 23 10.67 -7.10 -2.06
CA ALA A 23 11.91 -6.42 -1.69
C ALA A 23 13.11 -7.37 -1.87
N GLU A 24 13.01 -8.65 -1.50
CA GLU A 24 14.09 -9.61 -1.70
C GLU A 24 14.36 -9.95 -3.18
N ALA A 25 13.30 -10.08 -3.98
CA ALA A 25 13.38 -10.51 -5.38
C ALA A 25 13.84 -9.41 -6.35
N ILE A 26 13.67 -8.14 -6.00
CA ILE A 26 13.95 -7.01 -6.90
C ILE A 26 15.40 -6.52 -6.82
N ASP A 27 16.02 -6.33 -7.99
CA ASP A 27 17.38 -5.79 -8.13
C ASP A 27 17.42 -4.25 -8.10
N ASP A 28 16.34 -3.57 -8.49
CA ASP A 28 16.26 -2.11 -8.46
C ASP A 28 16.23 -1.60 -7.01
N LEU A 29 17.31 -0.93 -6.60
CA LEU A 29 17.47 -0.45 -5.22
C LEU A 29 16.36 0.51 -4.75
N GLN A 30 15.80 1.32 -5.65
CA GLN A 30 14.74 2.26 -5.29
C GLN A 30 13.43 1.52 -5.06
N LEU A 31 13.12 0.52 -5.89
CA LEU A 31 11.94 -0.32 -5.70
C LEU A 31 12.08 -1.23 -4.48
N LYS A 32 13.26 -1.82 -4.25
CA LYS A 32 13.56 -2.58 -3.03
C LYS A 32 13.31 -1.74 -1.77
N GLN A 33 13.76 -0.49 -1.76
CA GLN A 33 13.50 0.44 -0.66
C GLN A 33 12.00 0.74 -0.52
N LEU A 34 11.30 0.99 -1.63
CA LEU A 34 9.86 1.26 -1.61
C LEU A 34 9.06 0.09 -1.03
N PHE A 35 9.35 -1.14 -1.45
CA PHE A 35 8.70 -2.34 -0.91
C PHE A 35 9.02 -2.57 0.57
N THR A 36 10.24 -2.23 0.99
CA THR A 36 10.58 -2.28 2.43
C THR A 36 9.75 -1.29 3.23
N MET A 37 9.53 -0.07 2.72
CA MET A 37 8.68 0.93 3.38
C MET A 37 7.21 0.49 3.44
N LEU A 38 6.67 -0.09 2.37
CA LEU A 38 5.31 -0.64 2.37
C LEU A 38 5.15 -1.74 3.43
N ALA A 39 6.12 -2.67 3.53
CA ALA A 39 6.12 -3.69 4.58
C ALA A 39 6.21 -3.12 6.00
N GLU A 40 6.90 -1.99 6.19
CA GLU A 40 6.98 -1.28 7.47
C GLU A 40 5.64 -0.61 7.81
N ASP A 41 4.92 -0.08 6.81
CA ASP A 41 3.59 0.51 6.99
C ASP A 41 2.56 -0.57 7.40
N GLU A 42 2.53 -1.74 6.74
CA GLU A 42 1.63 -2.84 7.15
C GLU A 42 1.94 -3.39 8.55
N GLU A 43 3.22 -3.41 8.95
CA GLU A 43 3.57 -3.74 10.34
C GLU A 43 3.01 -2.71 11.33
N LYS A 44 3.04 -1.41 11.01
CA LYS A 44 2.43 -0.39 11.87
C LYS A 44 0.92 -0.58 11.94
N HIS A 45 0.25 -0.77 10.82
CA HIS A 45 -1.19 -1.03 10.74
C HIS A 45 -1.57 -2.26 11.58
N TYR A 46 -0.83 -3.37 11.44
CA TYR A 46 -1.00 -4.56 12.27
C TYR A 46 -0.93 -4.24 13.77
N GLN A 47 0.07 -3.50 14.23
CA GLN A 47 0.21 -3.17 15.65
C GLN A 47 -0.93 -2.27 16.15
N ILE A 48 -1.42 -1.36 15.32
CA ILE A 48 -2.57 -0.49 15.61
C ILE A 48 -3.83 -1.34 15.79
N ILE A 49 -4.17 -2.16 14.78
CA ILE A 49 -5.35 -3.04 14.80
C ILE A 49 -5.29 -4.03 15.97
N LYS A 50 -4.11 -4.59 16.23
CA LYS A 50 -3.92 -5.51 17.35
C LYS A 50 -4.15 -4.83 18.70
N SER A 51 -3.67 -3.60 18.85
CA SER A 51 -3.88 -2.81 20.06
C SER A 51 -5.34 -2.44 20.26
N MET A 52 -6.05 -2.08 19.18
CA MET A 52 -7.49 -1.83 19.21
C MET A 52 -8.27 -3.07 19.64
N ARG A 53 -7.97 -4.23 19.03
CA ARG A 53 -8.62 -5.51 19.37
C ARG A 53 -8.36 -5.93 20.82
N ASP A 54 -7.12 -5.82 21.28
CA ASP A 54 -6.70 -6.36 22.59
C ASP A 54 -7.01 -5.42 23.76
N ARG A 55 -7.04 -4.09 23.53
CA ARG A 55 -7.10 -3.07 24.59
C ARG A 55 -8.21 -2.05 24.43
N GLY A 56 -8.83 -1.93 23.26
CA GLY A 56 -9.81 -0.88 22.98
C GLY A 56 -9.23 0.53 23.09
N GLU A 57 -7.95 0.70 22.71
CA GLU A 57 -7.27 2.00 22.68
C GLU A 57 -7.32 2.57 21.25
N TYR A 58 -7.77 3.83 21.11
CA TYR A 58 -8.12 4.45 19.83
C TYR A 58 -7.49 5.86 19.63
N GLN A 59 -6.50 6.25 20.44
CA GLN A 59 -6.03 7.64 20.46
C GLN A 59 -4.85 7.89 19.53
N ASP A 60 -5.09 8.73 18.51
CA ASP A 60 -4.13 9.53 17.74
C ASP A 60 -2.82 8.82 17.42
N LEU A 61 -2.96 7.59 16.90
CA LEU A 61 -1.84 6.80 16.42
C LEU A 61 -1.42 7.34 15.05
N ASP A 62 -0.12 7.54 14.90
CA ASP A 62 0.49 7.91 13.63
C ASP A 62 0.35 6.75 12.66
N VAL A 63 -0.32 7.02 11.55
CA VAL A 63 -0.59 6.08 10.44
C VAL A 63 0.01 6.60 9.15
N ASP A 64 0.70 7.74 9.16
CA ASP A 64 1.16 8.37 7.94
C ASP A 64 2.19 7.47 7.23
N SER A 65 1.94 7.15 5.96
CA SER A 65 2.87 6.39 5.12
C SER A 65 4.00 7.27 4.60
N GLU A 66 5.24 6.87 4.87
CA GLU A 66 6.41 7.42 4.16
C GLU A 66 6.54 6.82 2.75
N ALA A 67 5.96 5.63 2.50
CA ALA A 67 6.04 4.92 1.23
C ALA A 67 5.35 5.70 0.09
N VAL A 68 4.20 6.32 0.33
CA VAL A 68 3.50 7.15 -0.68
C VAL A 68 4.35 8.32 -1.15
N ALA A 69 4.98 9.04 -0.21
CA ALA A 69 5.87 10.15 -0.54
C ALA A 69 7.14 9.68 -1.26
N ALA A 70 7.70 8.53 -0.88
CA ALA A 70 8.84 7.93 -1.55
C ALA A 70 8.49 7.49 -2.99
N ALA A 71 7.36 6.83 -3.18
CA ALA A 71 6.88 6.39 -4.49
C ALA A 71 6.76 7.57 -5.46
N ARG A 72 6.09 8.65 -5.04
CA ARG A 72 5.98 9.89 -5.84
C ARG A 72 7.34 10.40 -6.33
N LYS A 73 8.34 10.44 -5.45
CA LYS A 73 9.70 10.88 -5.80
C LYS A 73 10.39 9.91 -6.77
N ILE A 74 10.26 8.60 -6.55
CA ILE A 74 10.86 7.57 -7.40
C ILE A 74 10.26 7.65 -8.82
N PHE A 75 8.94 7.67 -8.94
CA PHE A 75 8.26 7.78 -10.23
C PHE A 75 8.64 9.07 -10.95
N ALA A 76 8.57 10.24 -10.30
CA ALA A 76 8.94 11.51 -10.90
C ALA A 76 10.40 11.54 -11.38
N SER A 77 11.32 10.96 -10.60
CA SER A 77 12.74 10.85 -10.99
C SER A 77 12.93 9.96 -12.22
N ARG A 78 12.24 8.82 -12.26
CA ARG A 78 12.32 7.86 -13.36
C ARG A 78 11.80 8.46 -14.66
N VAL A 79 10.65 9.14 -14.62
CA VAL A 79 10.08 9.85 -15.78
C VAL A 79 11.07 10.86 -16.33
N LYS A 80 11.64 11.67 -15.45
CA LYS A 80 12.62 12.71 -15.84
C LYS A 80 13.89 12.12 -16.45
N SER A 81 14.32 10.95 -15.98
CA SER A 81 15.53 10.28 -16.47
C SER A 81 15.33 9.48 -17.76
N GLY A 82 14.09 9.06 -18.05
CA GLY A 82 13.80 8.10 -19.12
C GLY A 82 14.28 6.67 -18.83
N GLU A 83 14.74 6.39 -17.61
CA GLU A 83 15.17 5.04 -17.21
C GLU A 83 13.96 4.16 -16.91
N ILE A 84 13.92 2.98 -17.55
CA ILE A 84 12.91 1.95 -17.32
C ILE A 84 13.28 1.17 -16.06
N PHE A 85 12.29 0.84 -15.23
CA PHE A 85 12.50 -0.04 -14.08
C PHE A 85 12.94 -1.43 -14.52
N ARG A 86 13.94 -1.97 -13.84
CA ARG A 86 14.41 -3.34 -14.09
C ARG A 86 13.64 -4.30 -13.19
N VAL A 87 12.46 -4.69 -13.63
CA VAL A 87 11.60 -5.68 -12.96
C VAL A 87 11.29 -6.77 -13.98
N GLU A 88 11.34 -8.04 -13.56
CA GLU A 88 10.91 -9.11 -14.46
C GLU A 88 9.39 -9.06 -14.67
N THR A 89 8.95 -9.29 -15.91
CA THR A 89 7.55 -9.19 -16.30
C THR A 89 6.69 -10.38 -15.87
N ASN A 90 7.31 -11.46 -15.39
CA ASN A 90 6.64 -12.66 -14.85
C ASN A 90 5.90 -12.41 -13.52
N TYR A 91 6.04 -11.23 -12.92
CA TYR A 91 5.41 -10.89 -11.64
C TYR A 91 4.02 -10.25 -11.75
N LEU A 92 3.46 -10.03 -12.95
CA LEU A 92 2.20 -9.27 -13.11
C LEU A 92 1.01 -9.88 -12.32
N GLU A 93 0.93 -11.21 -12.23
CA GLU A 93 -0.09 -11.89 -11.42
C GLU A 93 0.12 -11.66 -9.91
N ALA A 94 1.38 -11.60 -9.47
CA ALA A 94 1.75 -11.31 -8.08
C ALA A 94 1.37 -9.88 -7.70
N TYR A 95 1.66 -8.90 -8.58
CA TYR A 95 1.21 -7.52 -8.39
C TYR A 95 -0.31 -7.39 -8.37
N GLN A 96 -1.01 -8.11 -9.24
CA GLN A 96 -2.48 -8.11 -9.24
C GLN A 96 -3.05 -8.68 -7.95
N HIS A 97 -2.40 -9.70 -7.37
CA HIS A 97 -2.79 -10.23 -6.07
C HIS A 97 -2.60 -9.20 -4.96
N ALA A 98 -1.47 -8.49 -4.91
CA ALA A 98 -1.25 -7.43 -3.93
C ALA A 98 -2.26 -6.29 -4.07
N VAL A 99 -2.56 -5.84 -5.29
CA VAL A 99 -3.63 -4.85 -5.53
C VAL A 99 -4.98 -5.32 -4.97
N ASN A 100 -5.26 -6.63 -4.99
CA ASN A 100 -6.49 -7.16 -4.41
C ASN A 100 -6.45 -7.18 -2.88
N LEU A 101 -5.30 -7.50 -2.26
CA LEU A 101 -5.12 -7.38 -0.81
C LEU A 101 -5.40 -5.95 -0.34
N GLU A 102 -4.80 -4.94 -0.99
CA GLU A 102 -5.04 -3.53 -0.67
C GLU A 102 -6.52 -3.13 -0.84
N LYS A 103 -7.19 -3.64 -1.87
CA LYS A 103 -8.63 -3.39 -2.09
C LYS A 103 -9.48 -4.01 -0.99
N GLU A 104 -9.12 -5.20 -0.53
CA GLU A 104 -9.81 -5.88 0.57
C GLU A 104 -9.60 -5.14 1.90
N SER A 105 -8.37 -4.71 2.21
CA SER A 105 -8.05 -3.88 3.38
C SER A 105 -8.80 -2.54 3.35
N PHE A 106 -8.76 -1.83 2.22
CA PHE A 106 -9.51 -0.58 2.02
C PHE A 106 -11.00 -0.73 2.31
N GLN A 107 -11.64 -1.77 1.75
CA GLN A 107 -13.06 -2.03 1.93
C GLN A 107 -13.39 -2.39 3.37
N LEU A 108 -12.54 -3.20 4.01
CA LEU A 108 -12.69 -3.59 5.40
C LEU A 108 -12.64 -2.37 6.32
N TYR A 109 -11.61 -1.52 6.17
CA TYR A 109 -11.47 -0.32 6.98
C TYR A 109 -12.57 0.71 6.71
N SER A 110 -12.99 0.87 5.46
CA SER A 110 -14.15 1.71 5.13
C SER A 110 -15.42 1.23 5.83
N THR A 111 -15.65 -0.08 5.85
CA THR A 111 -16.81 -0.68 6.54
C THR A 111 -16.71 -0.49 8.05
N LEU A 112 -15.54 -0.75 8.64
CA LEU A 112 -15.29 -0.55 10.07
C LEU A 112 -15.46 0.92 10.49
N ALA A 113 -15.12 1.88 9.63
CA ALA A 113 -15.37 3.29 9.86
C ALA A 113 -16.86 3.64 9.89
N GLU A 114 -17.69 2.99 9.07
CA GLU A 114 -19.15 3.17 9.05
C GLU A 114 -19.82 2.57 10.31
N GLU A 115 -19.28 1.45 10.80
CA GLU A 115 -19.77 0.74 11.99
C GLU A 115 -19.21 1.30 13.31
N ALA A 116 -18.21 2.20 13.23
CA ALA A 116 -17.52 2.76 14.39
C ALA A 116 -18.48 3.48 15.34
N THR A 117 -18.26 3.26 16.64
CA THR A 117 -19.15 3.78 17.70
C THR A 117 -18.66 5.08 18.31
N SER A 118 -17.41 5.44 18.03
CA SER A 118 -16.78 6.69 18.49
C SER A 118 -16.14 7.44 17.32
N ASP A 119 -16.05 8.76 17.44
CA ASP A 119 -15.38 9.57 16.43
C ASP A 119 -13.90 9.22 16.27
N GLY A 120 -13.20 8.88 17.36
CA GLY A 120 -11.80 8.48 17.32
C GLY A 120 -11.59 7.19 16.52
N GLU A 121 -12.41 6.17 16.77
CA GLU A 121 -12.39 4.90 16.03
C GLU A 121 -12.70 5.11 14.55
N ARG A 122 -13.73 5.90 14.24
CA ARG A 122 -14.09 6.25 12.86
C ARG A 122 -12.95 6.95 12.14
N GLN A 123 -12.32 7.95 12.77
CA GLN A 123 -11.21 8.68 12.15
C GLN A 123 -10.00 7.77 11.91
N LEU A 124 -9.68 6.88 12.85
CA LEU A 124 -8.56 5.96 12.68
C LEU A 124 -8.78 5.00 11.50
N PHE A 125 -9.96 4.38 11.41
CA PHE A 125 -10.29 3.51 10.28
C PHE A 125 -10.32 4.24 8.93
N LEU A 126 -10.81 5.48 8.90
CA LEU A 126 -10.76 6.30 7.67
C LEU A 126 -9.32 6.61 7.25
N LYS A 127 -8.41 6.84 8.20
CA LYS A 127 -7.00 7.04 7.87
C LYS A 127 -6.35 5.76 7.36
N LEU A 128 -6.58 4.61 8.01
CA LEU A 128 -6.09 3.31 7.53
C LEU A 128 -6.60 3.03 6.13
N ALA A 129 -7.91 3.17 5.88
CA ALA A 129 -8.47 3.04 4.54
C ALA A 129 -7.77 3.98 3.53
N LYS A 130 -7.47 5.21 3.91
CA LYS A 130 -6.74 6.12 3.02
C LYS A 130 -5.37 5.56 2.64
N GLU A 131 -4.60 5.06 3.61
CA GLU A 131 -3.27 4.50 3.40
C GLU A 131 -3.30 3.28 2.46
N GLU A 132 -4.20 2.32 2.68
CA GLU A 132 -4.38 1.17 1.78
C GLU A 132 -4.72 1.61 0.34
N ASP A 133 -5.51 2.69 0.18
CA ASP A 133 -5.79 3.24 -1.14
C ASP A 133 -4.54 3.84 -1.80
N GLY A 134 -3.68 4.48 -1.00
CA GLY A 134 -2.36 4.96 -1.42
C GLY A 134 -1.47 3.81 -1.89
N HIS A 135 -1.39 2.73 -1.12
CA HIS A 135 -0.62 1.53 -1.46
C HIS A 135 -1.14 0.87 -2.74
N ARG A 136 -2.46 0.72 -2.88
CA ARG A 136 -3.13 0.26 -4.10
C ARG A 136 -2.71 1.07 -5.33
N ILE A 137 -2.72 2.40 -5.23
CA ILE A 137 -2.33 3.30 -6.32
C ILE A 137 -0.86 3.12 -6.69
N ILE A 138 0.03 2.95 -5.71
CA ILE A 138 1.46 2.66 -5.97
C ILE A 138 1.60 1.37 -6.78
N LEU A 139 0.93 0.30 -6.37
CA LEU A 139 0.98 -0.99 -7.04
C LEU A 139 0.39 -0.96 -8.45
N GLU A 140 -0.76 -0.32 -8.64
CA GLU A 140 -1.38 -0.17 -9.96
C GLU A 140 -0.47 0.63 -10.91
N ASN A 141 0.17 1.70 -10.42
CA ASN A 141 1.16 2.45 -11.21
C ASN A 141 2.37 1.57 -11.57
N LEU A 142 2.90 0.77 -10.65
CA LEU A 142 3.98 -0.17 -10.95
C LEU A 142 3.57 -1.18 -12.02
N MET A 143 2.37 -1.75 -11.93
CA MET A 143 1.84 -2.67 -12.94
C MET A 143 1.76 -2.02 -14.33
N GLU A 144 1.35 -0.76 -14.41
CA GLU A 144 1.30 -0.02 -15.66
C GLU A 144 2.70 0.14 -16.27
N VAL A 145 3.69 0.53 -15.44
CA VAL A 145 5.07 0.73 -15.94
C VAL A 145 5.69 -0.59 -16.40
N ILE A 146 5.48 -1.68 -15.66
CA ILE A 146 6.04 -2.99 -15.96
C ILE A 146 5.33 -3.61 -17.17
N GLY A 147 4.01 -3.46 -17.26
CA GLY A 147 3.21 -4.02 -18.34
C GLY A 147 3.36 -3.29 -19.67
N ARG A 148 3.71 -2.00 -19.66
CA ARG A 148 3.87 -1.18 -20.86
C ARG A 148 5.05 -0.19 -20.75
N PRO A 149 6.30 -0.68 -20.68
CA PRO A 149 7.47 0.17 -20.45
C PRO A 149 7.70 1.21 -21.57
N GLU A 150 7.27 0.92 -22.80
CA GLU A 150 7.48 1.78 -23.96
C GLU A 150 6.52 2.98 -24.03
N THR A 151 5.27 2.82 -23.56
CA THR A 151 4.27 3.91 -23.54
C THR A 151 4.41 4.82 -22.32
N TRP A 152 5.05 4.35 -21.26
CA TRP A 152 5.18 5.08 -20.00
C TRP A 152 5.97 6.38 -20.14
N VAL A 153 7.02 6.40 -20.98
CA VAL A 153 7.85 7.60 -21.20
C VAL A 153 7.10 8.67 -22.01
N GLU A 154 6.09 8.27 -22.80
CA GLU A 154 5.30 9.18 -23.64
C GLU A 154 4.06 9.73 -22.91
N SER A 155 3.54 9.03 -21.89
CA SER A 155 2.28 9.33 -21.21
C SER A 155 2.46 10.01 -19.84
N ALA A 156 3.54 10.75 -19.63
CA ALA A 156 3.83 11.39 -18.35
C ALA A 156 2.79 12.41 -17.85
N GLU A 157 1.78 12.74 -18.67
CA GLU A 157 0.63 13.58 -18.30
C GLU A 157 -0.55 12.82 -17.64
N PHE A 158 -0.49 11.49 -17.50
CA PHE A 158 -1.60 10.67 -16.96
C PHE A 158 -1.43 10.20 -15.50
N TYR A 159 -0.41 10.67 -14.78
CA TYR A 159 -0.20 10.23 -13.40
C TYR A 159 -1.26 10.80 -12.45
N HIS A 160 -2.21 9.97 -12.04
CA HIS A 160 -3.16 10.25 -10.96
C HIS A 160 -2.51 10.19 -9.56
N LEU A 161 -1.26 10.64 -9.43
CA LEU A 161 -0.65 10.91 -8.13
C LEU A 161 -0.98 12.32 -7.62
N GLU A 162 -1.63 13.15 -8.45
CA GLU A 162 -2.01 14.53 -8.10
C GLU A 162 -3.20 14.62 -7.13
N GLU A 163 -3.98 13.55 -6.94
CA GLU A 163 -5.21 13.56 -6.12
C GLU A 163 -5.09 12.93 -4.71
N TYR A 164 -3.88 12.79 -4.15
CA TYR A 164 -3.67 12.25 -2.79
C TYR A 164 -3.14 13.26 -1.76
#